data_AF-A0A7J2I1F0-F1
#
_entry.id   AF-A0A7J2I1F0-F1
#
_cell.length_a   1.000
_cell.length_b   1.000
_cell.length_c   1.000
_cell.angle_alpha   90.00
_cell.angle_beta   90.00
_cell.angle_gamma   90.00
#
_symmetry.space_group_name_H-M   'P 1'
#
loop_
_entity.id
_entity.type
_entity.pdbx_description
1 polymer ?
#
loop_
_entity_poly.entity_id
_entity_poly.type
_entity_poly.pdbx_seq_one_letter_code
_entity_poly.pdbx_strand_id
1 'polypeptide(L)'
;MSMLKFKKKLSKRFGARIPIKGLRSYFRENWGAPAIICFMVLLMTAALFLAEGMEEIADAIAVCAYYFLVAGVVLQVVCHVKYNSRKENDRK
;
A
#
# COMPACT_ATOMS: atom_id res chain seq x y z
N MET A 1 23.87 10.60 25.41
CA MET A 1 23.60 11.16 24.06
C MET A 1 22.09 11.11 23.82
N SER A 2 21.40 12.26 23.89
CA SER A 2 19.93 12.32 24.01
C SER A 2 19.19 11.85 22.75
N MET A 3 18.22 10.97 22.98
CA MET A 3 17.27 10.37 22.01
C MET A 3 16.59 11.40 21.10
N LEU A 4 16.52 12.67 21.51
CA LEU A 4 15.94 13.76 20.71
C LEU A 4 16.72 14.11 19.44
N LYS A 5 18.05 13.91 19.39
CA LYS A 5 18.84 14.23 18.18
C LYS A 5 18.57 13.24 17.04
N PHE A 6 18.19 12.00 17.37
CA PHE A 6 17.89 10.97 16.39
C PHE A 6 16.54 11.20 15.69
N LYS A 7 15.51 11.59 16.45
CA LYS A 7 14.15 11.87 15.92
C LYS A 7 14.14 13.01 14.90
N LYS A 8 14.92 14.09 15.14
CA LYS A 8 15.05 15.22 14.21
C LYS A 8 15.83 14.88 12.94
N LYS A 9 16.85 14.02 13.02
CA LYS A 9 17.65 13.59 11.85
C LYS A 9 16.84 12.68 10.93
N LEU A 10 15.97 11.84 11.49
CA LEU A 10 15.10 10.93 10.73
C LEU A 10 13.97 11.68 9.99
N SER A 11 13.36 12.68 10.64
CA SER A 11 12.31 13.52 10.03
C SER A 11 12.79 14.32 8.81
N LYS A 12 14.04 14.79 8.81
CA LYS A 12 14.62 15.56 7.70
C LYS A 12 14.85 14.75 6.42
N ARG A 13 14.88 13.43 6.50
CA ARG A 13 15.13 12.53 5.35
C ARG A 13 13.86 12.00 4.68
N PHE A 14 12.70 12.22 5.30
CA PHE A 14 11.38 11.81 4.81
C PHE A 14 10.67 12.89 3.98
N GLY A 15 11.40 13.91 3.50
CA GLY A 15 10.88 14.88 2.54
C GLY A 15 10.74 14.27 1.14
N ALA A 16 9.93 13.22 1.00
CA ALA A 16 9.58 12.67 -0.30
C ALA A 16 8.61 13.64 -0.99
N ARG A 17 9.12 14.49 -1.88
CA ARG A 17 8.27 15.23 -2.82
C ARG A 17 7.74 14.22 -3.85
N ILE A 18 6.60 13.59 -3.56
CA ILE A 18 5.95 12.69 -4.50
C ILE A 18 5.28 13.55 -5.58
N PRO A 19 5.71 13.51 -6.85
CA PRO A 19 5.05 14.27 -7.91
C PRO A 19 3.67 13.66 -8.19
N ILE A 20 2.61 14.37 -7.78
CA ILE A 20 1.20 13.92 -7.87
C ILE A 20 0.80 13.57 -9.32
N LYS A 21 1.42 14.20 -10.33
CA LYS A 21 1.19 13.90 -11.76
C LYS A 21 1.57 12.47 -12.16
N GLY A 22 2.65 11.91 -11.60
CA GLY A 22 3.09 10.54 -11.90
C GLY A 22 2.22 9.48 -11.22
N LEU A 23 1.69 9.81 -10.04
CA LEU A 23 0.91 8.88 -9.22
C LEU A 23 -0.41 8.46 -9.89
N ARG A 24 -1.08 9.39 -10.59
CA ARG A 24 -2.33 9.11 -11.31
C ARG A 24 -2.11 8.17 -12.51
N SER A 25 -0.98 8.30 -13.22
CA SER A 25 -0.64 7.38 -14.31
C SER A 25 -0.30 5.99 -13.78
N TYR A 26 0.48 5.93 -12.69
CA TYR A 26 0.83 4.68 -12.00
C TYR A 26 -0.41 3.91 -11.52
N PHE A 27 -1.38 4.61 -10.93
CA PHE A 27 -2.63 3.97 -10.49
C PHE A 27 -3.53 3.52 -11.65
N ARG A 28 -3.42 4.15 -12.82
CA ARG A 28 -4.19 3.78 -14.01
C ARG A 28 -3.58 2.58 -14.75
N GLU A 29 -2.27 2.38 -14.64
CA GLU A 29 -1.57 1.23 -15.22
C GLU A 29 -1.57 0.02 -14.29
N ASN A 30 -1.49 0.23 -12.97
CA ASN A 30 -1.54 -0.81 -11.95
C ASN A 30 -2.74 -0.63 -11.03
N TRP A 31 -3.91 -1.09 -11.47
CA TRP A 31 -5.17 -0.91 -10.73
C TRP A 31 -5.19 -1.58 -9.35
N GLY A 32 -4.36 -2.59 -9.12
CA GLY A 32 -4.25 -3.24 -7.80
C GLY A 32 -3.26 -2.56 -6.84
N ALA A 33 -2.41 -1.64 -7.32
CA ALA A 33 -1.47 -0.92 -6.46
C ALA A 33 -2.13 -0.04 -5.36
N PRO A 34 -3.22 0.70 -5.60
CA PRO A 34 -3.85 1.52 -4.56
C PRO A 34 -4.44 0.66 -3.43
N ALA A 35 -5.04 -0.49 -3.76
CA ALA A 35 -5.60 -1.40 -2.77
C ALA A 35 -4.51 -1.96 -1.83
N ILE A 36 -3.35 -2.34 -2.40
CA ILE A 36 -2.20 -2.82 -1.60
C ILE A 36 -1.61 -1.71 -0.72
N ILE A 37 -1.54 -0.47 -1.22
CA ILE A 37 -1.08 0.67 -0.41
C ILE A 37 -2.04 0.92 0.76
N CYS A 38 -3.36 0.90 0.52
CA CYS A 38 -4.36 1.00 1.59
C CYS A 38 -4.19 -0.12 2.63
N PHE A 39 -3.98 -1.36 2.19
CA PHE A 39 -3.66 -2.49 3.06
C PHE A 39 -2.42 -2.23 3.93
N MET A 40 -1.32 -1.74 3.35
CA MET A 40 -0.10 -1.44 4.10
C MET A 40 -0.34 -0.40 5.19
N VAL A 41 -1.12 0.65 4.89
CA VAL A 41 -1.48 1.68 5.87
C VAL A 41 -2.33 1.09 6.98
N LEU A 42 -3.33 0.26 6.67
CA LEU A 42 -4.19 -0.39 7.66
C LEU A 42 -3.39 -1.31 8.59
N LEU A 43 -2.44 -2.10 8.08
CA LEU A 43 -1.55 -2.90 8.93
C LEU A 43 -0.68 -2.06 9.84
N MET A 44 -0.15 -0.95 9.34
CA MET A 44 0.62 -0.01 10.16
C MET A 44 -0.25 0.54 11.30
N THR A 45 -1.49 0.89 11.01
CA THR A 45 -2.46 1.33 12.01
C THR A 45 -2.78 0.23 13.01
N ALA A 46 -3.08 -0.99 12.56
CA ALA A 46 -3.35 -2.13 13.44
C ALA A 46 -2.17 -2.40 14.40
N ALA A 47 -0.94 -2.33 13.90
CA ALA A 47 0.25 -2.50 14.72
C ALA A 47 0.41 -1.40 15.80
N LEU A 48 0.01 -0.16 15.50
CA LEU A 48 0.00 0.92 16.50
C LEU A 48 -1.04 0.66 17.59
N PHE A 49 -2.27 0.27 17.22
CA PHE A 49 -3.32 -0.09 18.19
C PHE A 49 -2.91 -1.30 19.04
N LEU A 50 -2.26 -2.30 18.44
CA LEU A 50 -1.75 -3.47 19.16
C LEU A 50 -0.66 -3.07 20.16
N ALA A 51 0.23 -2.15 19.79
CA ALA A 51 1.29 -1.64 20.67
C ALA A 51 0.74 -0.82 21.86
N GLU A 52 -0.44 -0.21 21.72
CA GLU A 52 -1.15 0.46 22.82
C GLU A 52 -2.01 -0.49 23.67
N GLY A 53 -2.03 -1.79 23.34
CA GLY A 53 -2.80 -2.80 24.07
C GLY A 53 -4.28 -2.86 23.68
N MET A 54 -4.69 -2.20 22.60
CA MET A 54 -6.06 -2.19 22.09
C MET A 54 -6.29 -3.36 21.12
N GLU A 55 -6.17 -4.58 21.63
CA GLU A 55 -6.16 -5.82 20.82
C GLU A 55 -7.42 -6.00 19.96
N GLU A 56 -8.63 -5.76 20.52
CA GLU A 56 -9.88 -5.93 19.78
C GLU A 56 -9.97 -5.03 18.53
N ILE A 57 -9.52 -3.78 18.66
CA ILE A 57 -9.53 -2.82 17.56
C ILE A 57 -8.42 -3.15 16.56
N ALA A 58 -7.25 -3.55 17.04
CA ALA A 58 -6.16 -3.97 16.18
C ALA A 58 -6.55 -5.17 15.30
N ASP A 59 -7.22 -6.17 15.88
CA ASP A 59 -7.69 -7.35 15.16
C ASP A 59 -8.74 -6.98 14.09
N ALA A 60 -9.73 -6.17 14.45
CA ALA A 60 -10.72 -5.69 13.49
C ALA A 60 -10.10 -4.93 12.30
N ILE A 61 -9.11 -4.07 12.57
CA ILE A 61 -8.37 -3.35 11.52
C ILE A 61 -7.53 -4.32 10.68
N ALA A 62 -6.90 -5.32 11.29
CA ALA A 62 -6.11 -6.34 10.58
C ALA A 62 -6.98 -7.18 9.62
N VAL A 63 -8.20 -7.54 10.03
CA VAL A 63 -9.17 -8.22 9.17
C VAL A 63 -9.57 -7.33 7.99
N CYS A 64 -9.83 -6.04 8.23
CA CYS A 64 -10.07 -5.09 7.14
C CYS A 64 -8.89 -5.04 6.17
N ALA A 65 -7.67 -4.95 6.70
CA ALA A 65 -6.45 -4.96 5.92
C ALA A 65 -6.37 -6.22 5.04
N TYR A 66 -6.65 -7.40 5.59
CA TYR A 66 -6.66 -8.66 4.85
C TYR A 66 -7.58 -8.63 3.63
N TYR A 67 -8.80 -8.09 3.75
CA TYR A 67 -9.69 -7.96 2.59
C TYR A 67 -9.13 -7.02 1.51
N PHE A 68 -8.50 -5.91 1.89
CA PHE A 68 -7.85 -5.01 0.94
C PHE A 68 -6.65 -5.66 0.24
N LEU A 69 -5.88 -6.50 0.95
CA LEU A 69 -4.79 -7.27 0.36
C LEU A 69 -5.31 -8.22 -0.71
N VAL A 70 -6.31 -9.04 -0.37
CA VAL A 70 -6.88 -10.03 -1.30
C VAL A 70 -7.46 -9.32 -2.52
N ALA A 71 -8.24 -8.26 -2.33
CA ALA A 71 -8.80 -7.48 -3.42
C ALA A 71 -7.71 -6.87 -4.33
N GLY A 72 -6.65 -6.31 -3.73
CA GLY A 72 -5.52 -5.73 -4.47
C GLY A 72 -4.75 -6.76 -5.29
N VAL A 73 -4.46 -7.92 -4.71
CA VAL A 73 -3.75 -9.01 -5.39
C VAL A 73 -4.58 -9.60 -6.53
N VAL A 74 -5.87 -9.88 -6.30
CA VAL A 74 -6.78 -10.37 -7.34
C VAL A 74 -6.82 -9.39 -8.52
N LEU A 75 -6.95 -8.09 -8.23
CA LEU A 75 -6.97 -7.07 -9.26
C LEU A 75 -5.64 -6.97 -10.02
N GLN A 76 -4.50 -7.09 -9.34
CA GLN A 76 -3.19 -7.18 -10.01
C GLN A 76 -3.11 -8.38 -10.96
N VAL A 77 -3.56 -9.56 -10.52
CA VAL A 77 -3.56 -10.78 -11.35
C VAL A 77 -4.45 -10.60 -12.58
N VAL A 78 -5.68 -10.09 -12.40
CA VAL A 78 -6.61 -9.83 -13.51
C VAL A 78 -6.03 -8.84 -14.50
N CYS A 79 -5.43 -7.75 -14.03
CA CYS A 79 -4.77 -6.77 -14.89
C CYS A 79 -3.59 -7.38 -15.66
N HIS A 80 -2.76 -8.17 -14.99
CA HIS A 80 -1.60 -8.82 -15.60
C HIS A 80 -2.01 -9.81 -16.70
N VAL A 81 -3.00 -10.68 -16.42
CA VAL A 81 -3.53 -11.64 -17.40
C VAL A 81 -4.16 -10.91 -18.58
N LYS A 82 -5.03 -9.93 -18.33
CA LYS A 82 -5.70 -9.15 -19.39
C LYS A 82 -4.71 -8.40 -20.28
N TYR A 83 -3.66 -7.83 -19.70
CA TYR A 83 -2.63 -7.12 -20.46
C TYR A 83 -1.79 -8.07 -21.33
N ASN A 84 -1.47 -9.26 -20.81
CA ASN A 84 -0.72 -10.26 -21.56
C ASN A 84 -1.52 -10.82 -22.76
N SER A 85 -2.81 -11.08 -22.58
CA SER A 85 -3.70 -11.54 -23.67
C SER A 85 -3.84 -10.54 -24.81
N ARG A 86 -3.72 -9.23 -24.53
CA ARG A 86 -3.81 -8.20 -25.57
C ARG A 86 -2.58 -8.17 -26.48
N LYS A 87 -1.38 -8.29 -25.89
CA LYS A 87 -0.11 -8.33 -26.64
C LYS A 87 0.03 -9.54 -27.56
N GLU A 88 -0.68 -10.62 -27.28
CA GLU A 88 -0.68 -11.83 -28.12
C GLU A 88 -1.61 -11.69 -29.34
N ASN A 89 -2.79 -11.08 -29.17
CA ASN A 89 -3.73 -10.85 -30.27
C ASN A 89 -3.28 -9.75 -31.25
N ASP A 90 -2.55 -8.73 -30.79
CA ASP A 90 -2.01 -7.68 -31.68
C ASP A 90 -0.82 -8.18 -32.55
N ARG A 91 -0.35 -9.42 -32.35
CA ARG A 91 0.74 -10.05 -33.13
C ARG A 91 0.26 -11.11 -34.14
N LYS A 92 -1.05 -11.38 -34.23
CA LYS A 92 -1.66 -12.24 -35.26
C LYS A 92 -2.31 -11.39 -36.34
#